data_AF-L0IGZ3-F1
#
_entry.id   AF-L0IGZ3-F1
#
_cell.length_a   1.000
_cell.length_b   1.000
_cell.length_c   1.000
_cell.angle_alpha   90.00
_cell.angle_beta   90.00
_cell.angle_gamma   90.00
#
_symmetry.space_group_name_H-M   'P 1'
#
loop_
_entity.id
_entity.type
_entity.pdbx_description
1 polymer ?
#
loop_
_entity_poly.entity_id
_entity_poly.type
_entity_poly.pdbx_seq_one_letter_code
_entity_poly.pdbx_strand_id
1 'polypeptide(L)'
;MTTTDSLTTYELTGERLSPRRMRIDTGDAEFVVGADVNPVEYFLGAVLGCLNSTGSVVARDMDVTIDELTVQVAGDVDYATYRGEPSDARPGLQELDVEISVESDADEETIDAWLAAVENRCPVTDNVENETAVTVSVESA
;
A
#
# COMPACT_ATOMS: atom_id res chain seq x y z
N MET A 1 24.00 -11.61 20.60
CA MET A 1 24.85 -11.96 19.44
C MET A 1 23.96 -12.78 18.53
N THR A 2 23.45 -12.34 17.39
CA THR A 2 23.56 -11.11 16.61
C THR A 2 22.26 -11.12 15.81
N THR A 3 21.45 -10.07 15.87
CA THR A 3 20.45 -9.86 14.82
C THR A 3 20.81 -8.54 14.18
N THR A 4 21.54 -8.68 13.09
CA THR A 4 21.85 -7.61 12.15
C THR A 4 20.55 -6.89 11.82
N ASP A 5 20.50 -5.63 12.20
CA ASP A 5 19.60 -4.62 11.66
C ASP A 5 19.76 -4.62 10.14
N SER A 6 18.92 -5.40 9.46
CA SER A 6 18.94 -5.54 8.00
C SER A 6 17.71 -4.84 7.46
N LEU A 7 17.64 -3.53 7.74
CA LEU A 7 16.67 -2.67 7.09
C LEU A 7 16.94 -2.69 5.59
N THR A 8 15.89 -2.89 4.81
CA THR A 8 15.93 -2.62 3.38
C THR A 8 15.66 -1.12 3.21
N THR A 9 16.65 -0.41 2.70
CA THR A 9 16.51 1.02 2.39
C THR A 9 15.97 1.18 0.98
N TYR A 10 14.85 1.89 0.84
CA TYR A 10 14.29 2.28 -0.46
C TYR A 10 14.63 3.74 -0.72
N GLU A 11 15.37 4.01 -1.80
CA GLU A 11 15.71 5.37 -2.25
C GLU A 11 15.17 5.56 -3.66
N LEU A 12 14.32 6.57 -3.84
CA LEU A 12 13.68 6.87 -5.12
C LEU A 12 13.84 8.35 -5.43
N THR A 13 13.92 8.69 -6.71
CA THR A 13 13.91 10.07 -7.18
C THR A 13 12.67 10.36 -8.03
N GLY A 14 12.21 11.60 -7.97
CA GLY A 14 11.01 12.04 -8.68
C GLY A 14 11.25 13.33 -9.45
N GLU A 15 10.93 13.34 -10.74
CA GLU A 15 11.05 14.51 -11.61
C GLU A 15 9.69 14.91 -12.17
N ARG A 16 9.36 16.19 -12.03
CA ARG A 16 8.09 16.72 -12.52
C ARG A 16 8.07 16.76 -14.05
N LEU A 17 7.17 15.99 -14.65
CA LEU A 17 6.88 16.05 -16.08
C LEU A 17 5.81 17.11 -16.40
N SER A 18 4.81 17.26 -15.53
CA SER A 18 3.72 18.24 -15.68
C SER A 18 3.07 18.54 -14.31
N PRO A 19 2.10 19.48 -14.21
CA PRO A 19 1.41 19.74 -12.92
C PRO A 19 0.80 18.51 -12.25
N ARG A 20 0.43 17.47 -13.04
CA ARG A 20 -0.22 16.25 -12.52
C ARG A 20 0.60 14.99 -12.77
N ARG A 21 1.82 15.08 -13.29
CA ARG A 21 2.63 13.91 -13.67
C ARG A 21 4.06 14.01 -13.15
N MET A 22 4.54 12.95 -12.53
CA MET A 22 5.91 12.81 -12.05
C MET A 22 6.50 11.51 -12.56
N ARG A 23 7.70 11.58 -13.16
CA ARG A 23 8.53 10.41 -13.46
C ARG A 23 9.20 9.98 -12.17
N ILE A 24 9.11 8.70 -11.83
CA ILE A 24 9.73 8.09 -10.67
C ILE A 24 10.79 7.10 -11.16
N ASP A 25 11.97 7.16 -10.56
CA ASP A 25 13.10 6.25 -10.79
C ASP A 25 13.43 5.56 -9.46
N THR A 26 13.41 4.22 -9.45
CA THR A 26 13.69 3.38 -8.29
C THR A 26 15.11 2.79 -8.28
N GLY A 27 15.95 3.14 -9.25
CA GLY A 27 17.22 2.47 -9.55
C GLY A 27 17.08 1.20 -10.38
N ASP A 28 16.02 0.42 -10.15
CA ASP A 28 15.73 -0.84 -10.86
C ASP A 28 14.69 -0.67 -11.98
N ALA A 29 13.78 0.30 -11.84
CA ALA A 29 12.70 0.55 -12.78
C ALA A 29 12.28 2.02 -12.80
N GLU A 30 11.61 2.41 -13.89
CA GLU A 30 11.02 3.73 -14.06
C GLU A 30 9.53 3.63 -14.36
N PHE A 31 8.74 4.54 -13.78
CA PHE A 31 7.31 4.65 -14.04
C PHE A 31 6.81 6.08 -13.86
N VAL A 32 5.55 6.34 -14.23
CA VAL A 32 4.93 7.67 -14.11
C VAL A 32 3.66 7.59 -13.28
N VAL A 33 3.61 8.35 -12.19
CA VAL A 33 2.38 8.54 -11.40
C VAL A 33 1.63 9.78 -11.93
N GLY A 34 0.32 9.64 -12.12
CA GLY A 34 -0.56 10.68 -12.68
C GLY A 34 -0.71 10.65 -14.20
N ALA A 35 -0.21 9.60 -14.86
CA ALA A 35 -0.45 9.32 -16.28
C ALA A 35 -1.70 8.45 -16.45
N ASP A 36 -1.58 7.15 -16.19
CA ASP A 36 -2.66 6.16 -16.33
C ASP A 36 -3.49 6.02 -15.04
N VAL A 37 -2.84 6.18 -13.89
CA VAL A 37 -3.47 6.18 -12.57
C VAL A 37 -3.02 7.40 -11.78
N ASN A 38 -3.92 7.96 -10.98
CA ASN A 38 -3.61 9.08 -10.11
C ASN A 38 -2.87 8.61 -8.83
N PRO A 39 -2.25 9.51 -8.04
CA PRO A 39 -1.49 9.11 -6.85
C PRO A 39 -2.29 8.32 -5.80
N VAL A 40 -3.58 8.62 -5.61
CA VAL A 40 -4.44 7.90 -4.67
C VAL A 40 -4.72 6.49 -5.18
N GLU A 41 -5.07 6.33 -6.47
CA GLU A 41 -5.25 5.02 -7.10
C GLU A 41 -3.95 4.18 -7.06
N TYR A 42 -2.80 4.82 -7.29
CA TYR A 42 -1.50 4.13 -7.22
C TYR A 42 -1.21 3.64 -5.80
N PHE A 43 -1.51 4.45 -4.78
CA PHE A 43 -1.39 4.07 -3.38
C PHE A 43 -2.32 2.90 -3.00
N LEU A 44 -3.60 2.97 -3.38
CA LEU A 44 -4.55 1.87 -3.16
C LEU A 44 -4.13 0.60 -3.91
N GLY A 45 -3.59 0.74 -5.12
CA GLY A 45 -3.00 -0.38 -5.87
C GLY A 45 -1.82 -1.02 -5.13
N ALA A 46 -1.00 -0.23 -4.43
CA ALA A 46 0.08 -0.76 -3.60
C ALA A 46 -0.45 -1.56 -2.38
N VAL A 47 -1.57 -1.14 -1.78
CA VAL A 47 -2.26 -1.89 -0.72
C VAL A 47 -2.69 -3.27 -1.24
N LEU A 48 -3.42 -3.30 -2.37
CA LEU A 48 -3.86 -4.56 -3.00
C LEU A 48 -2.67 -5.47 -3.35
N GLY A 49 -1.62 -4.89 -3.94
CA GLY A 49 -0.40 -5.62 -4.30
C GLY A 49 0.32 -6.23 -3.11
N CYS A 50 0.44 -5.49 -2.00
CA CYS A 50 1.04 -6.01 -0.76
C CYS A 50 0.22 -7.14 -0.16
N LEU A 51 -1.11 -7.01 -0.11
CA LEU A 51 -1.98 -8.05 0.44
C LEU A 51 -1.89 -9.34 -0.38
N ASN A 52 -1.88 -9.25 -1.71
CA ASN A 52 -1.65 -10.41 -2.57
C ASN A 52 -0.27 -11.06 -2.32
N SER A 53 0.79 -10.26 -2.30
CA SER A 53 2.15 -10.78 -2.09
C SER A 53 2.32 -11.40 -0.70
N THR A 54 1.82 -10.73 0.33
CA THR A 54 1.89 -11.19 1.73
C THR A 54 1.01 -12.43 1.91
N GLY A 55 -0.22 -12.41 1.39
CA GLY A 55 -1.15 -13.53 1.35
C GLY A 55 -0.52 -14.79 0.76
N SER A 56 0.13 -14.66 -0.38
CA SER A 56 0.82 -15.77 -1.06
C SER A 56 1.99 -16.33 -0.23
N VAL A 57 2.77 -15.47 0.43
CA VAL A 57 3.88 -15.89 1.29
C VAL A 57 3.37 -16.60 2.54
N VAL A 58 2.36 -16.03 3.21
CA VAL A 58 1.77 -16.61 4.42
C VAL A 58 1.09 -17.93 4.13
N ALA A 59 0.36 -18.04 3.01
CA ALA A 59 -0.27 -19.29 2.59
C ALA A 59 0.76 -20.40 2.41
N ARG A 60 1.87 -20.08 1.72
CA ARG A 60 3.00 -21.01 1.57
C ARG A 60 3.60 -21.41 2.91
N ASP A 61 3.80 -20.47 3.83
CA ASP A 61 4.37 -20.75 5.16
C ASP A 61 3.46 -21.66 6.01
N MET A 62 2.15 -21.64 5.75
CA MET A 62 1.11 -22.40 6.44
C MET A 62 0.68 -23.68 5.70
N ASP A 63 1.33 -24.01 4.57
CA ASP A 63 0.95 -25.11 3.68
C ASP A 63 -0.53 -25.04 3.20
N VAL A 64 -1.05 -23.82 3.01
CA VAL A 64 -2.39 -23.54 2.45
C VAL A 64 -2.29 -23.34 0.94
N THR A 65 -3.14 -24.01 0.17
CA THR A 65 -3.26 -23.78 -1.27
C THR A 65 -4.28 -22.68 -1.53
N ILE A 66 -3.91 -21.66 -2.30
CA ILE A 66 -4.83 -20.63 -2.80
C ILE A 66 -5.00 -20.86 -4.30
N ASP A 67 -6.22 -21.19 -4.73
CA ASP A 67 -6.57 -21.40 -6.13
C ASP A 67 -6.92 -20.07 -6.82
N GLU A 68 -7.69 -19.23 -6.14
CA GLU A 68 -8.05 -17.88 -6.59
C GLU A 68 -7.98 -16.89 -5.43
N LEU A 69 -7.50 -15.68 -5.71
CA LEU A 69 -7.45 -14.57 -4.77
C LEU A 69 -7.86 -13.29 -5.47
N THR A 70 -8.97 -12.69 -5.03
CA THR A 70 -9.41 -11.37 -5.44
C THR A 70 -9.40 -10.43 -4.24
N VAL A 71 -8.82 -9.25 -4.38
CA VAL A 71 -8.80 -8.22 -3.35
C VAL A 71 -9.42 -6.95 -3.91
N GLN A 72 -10.37 -6.38 -3.19
CA GLN A 72 -11.03 -5.12 -3.51
C GLN A 72 -10.74 -4.10 -2.41
N VAL A 73 -10.64 -2.82 -2.78
CA VAL A 73 -10.48 -1.71 -1.83
C VAL A 73 -11.38 -0.55 -2.21
N ALA A 74 -12.05 0.02 -1.22
CA ALA A 74 -12.78 1.27 -1.30
C ALA A 74 -12.19 2.27 -0.30
N GLY A 75 -12.21 3.55 -0.67
CA GLY A 75 -11.68 4.60 0.19
C GLY A 75 -12.10 5.98 -0.28
N ASP A 76 -12.43 6.84 0.69
CA ASP A 76 -12.93 8.19 0.44
C ASP A 76 -11.87 9.25 0.73
N VAL A 77 -11.83 10.29 -0.12
CA VAL A 77 -10.99 11.48 0.06
C VAL A 77 -11.85 12.73 -0.04
N ASP A 78 -11.83 13.57 0.99
CA ASP A 78 -12.33 14.94 0.88
C ASP A 78 -11.24 15.85 0.29
N TYR A 79 -11.39 16.20 -0.99
CA TYR A 79 -10.45 17.08 -1.68
C TYR A 79 -10.59 18.57 -1.32
N ALA A 80 -11.43 18.98 -0.37
CA ALA A 80 -11.57 20.38 0.02
C ALA A 80 -10.24 20.97 0.52
N THR A 81 -9.57 20.28 1.46
CA THR A 81 -8.27 20.73 1.99
C THR A 81 -7.19 20.78 0.90
N TYR A 82 -7.17 19.80 -0.02
CA TYR A 82 -6.28 19.82 -1.19
C TYR A 82 -6.52 21.04 -2.10
N ARG A 83 -7.77 21.49 -2.21
CA ARG A 83 -8.18 22.67 -3.01
C ARG A 83 -8.03 24.01 -2.27
N GLY A 84 -7.60 23.99 -1.00
CA GLY A 84 -7.51 25.19 -0.16
C GLY A 84 -8.87 25.70 0.33
N GLU A 85 -9.89 24.85 0.30
CA GLU A 85 -11.23 25.15 0.80
C GLU A 85 -11.32 24.81 2.30
N PRO A 86 -12.14 25.52 3.10
CA PRO A 86 -12.34 25.17 4.52
C PRO A 86 -12.97 23.78 4.67
N SER A 87 -12.31 22.88 5.40
CA SER A 87 -12.84 21.58 5.82
C SER A 87 -12.18 21.15 7.13
N ASP A 88 -12.91 20.42 7.97
CA ASP A 88 -12.37 19.75 9.16
C ASP A 88 -11.76 18.38 8.83
N ALA A 89 -11.94 17.90 7.59
CA ALA A 89 -11.39 16.63 7.12
C ALA A 89 -9.89 16.72 6.83
N ARG A 90 -9.17 15.64 7.13
CA ARG A 90 -7.77 15.52 6.71
C ARG A 90 -7.69 15.41 5.18
N PRO A 91 -6.64 15.92 4.52
CA PRO A 91 -6.54 15.91 3.05
C PRO A 91 -6.33 14.51 2.42
N GLY A 92 -6.10 13.47 3.23
CA GLY A 92 -5.86 12.10 2.77
C GLY A 92 -7.13 11.24 2.76
N LEU A 93 -6.93 9.92 2.81
CA LEU A 93 -8.00 8.95 2.97
C LEU A 93 -8.67 9.11 4.35
N GLN A 94 -9.99 9.01 4.38
CA GLN A 94 -10.77 9.08 5.63
C GLN A 94 -10.92 7.70 6.27
N GLU A 95 -11.19 6.69 5.45
CA GLU A 95 -11.37 5.28 5.81
C GLU A 95 -10.97 4.43 4.60
N LEU A 96 -10.57 3.18 4.84
CA LEU A 96 -10.37 2.16 3.82
C LEU A 96 -11.14 0.90 4.19
N ASP A 97 -11.94 0.41 3.25
CA ASP A 97 -12.59 -0.89 3.33
C ASP A 97 -11.90 -1.84 2.35
N VAL A 98 -11.34 -2.94 2.87
CA VAL A 98 -10.68 -3.97 2.06
C VAL A 98 -11.48 -5.27 2.17
N GLU A 99 -11.80 -5.87 1.03
CA GLU A 99 -12.46 -7.17 0.96
C GLU A 99 -11.56 -8.17 0.23
N ILE A 100 -11.28 -9.30 0.88
CA ILE A 100 -10.51 -10.40 0.31
C ILE A 100 -11.45 -11.58 0.06
N SER A 101 -11.51 -12.03 -1.19
CA SER A 101 -12.17 -13.28 -1.59
C SER A 101 -11.11 -14.31 -1.96
N VAL A 102 -11.14 -15.46 -1.30
CA VAL A 102 -10.17 -16.54 -1.48
C VAL A 102 -10.89 -17.87 -1.77
N GLU A 103 -10.42 -18.58 -2.79
CA GLU A 103 -10.81 -19.96 -3.06
C GLU A 103 -9.66 -20.90 -2.66
N SER A 104 -9.97 -21.88 -1.81
CA SER A 104 -9.01 -22.82 -1.21
C SER A 104 -9.72 -24.09 -0.76
N ASP A 105 -8.96 -25.19 -0.65
CA ASP A 105 -9.38 -26.46 -0.06
C ASP A 105 -9.23 -26.52 1.47
N ALA A 106 -8.66 -25.48 2.08
CA ALA A 106 -8.55 -25.35 3.53
C ALA A 106 -9.90 -25.09 4.21
N ASP A 107 -10.03 -25.49 5.47
CA ASP A 107 -11.20 -25.17 6.29
C ASP A 107 -11.22 -23.70 6.74
N GLU A 108 -12.39 -23.23 7.16
CA GLU A 108 -12.63 -21.84 7.58
C GLU A 108 -11.70 -21.38 8.70
N GLU A 109 -11.41 -22.24 9.69
CA GLU A 109 -10.51 -21.90 10.81
C GLU A 109 -9.08 -21.66 10.29
N THR A 110 -8.63 -22.46 9.33
CA THR A 110 -7.33 -22.29 8.69
C THR A 110 -7.26 -21.03 7.84
N ILE A 111 -8.34 -20.68 7.12
CA ILE A 111 -8.42 -19.44 6.34
C ILE A 111 -8.43 -18.20 7.25
N ASP A 112 -9.14 -18.23 8.37
CA ASP A 112 -9.14 -17.14 9.35
C ASP A 112 -7.75 -16.94 9.97
N ALA A 113 -7.06 -18.04 10.31
CA ALA A 113 -5.69 -17.99 10.82
C ALA A 113 -4.72 -17.44 9.77
N TRP A 114 -4.91 -17.78 8.49
CA TRP A 114 -4.14 -17.23 7.38
C TRP A 114 -4.37 -15.72 7.26
N LEU A 115 -5.63 -15.26 7.24
CA LEU A 115 -5.95 -13.84 7.13
C LEU A 115 -5.33 -13.02 8.28
N ALA A 116 -5.48 -13.48 9.52
CA ALA A 116 -4.89 -12.82 10.68
C ALA A 116 -3.36 -12.71 10.57
N ALA A 117 -2.70 -13.74 10.03
CA ALA A 117 -1.26 -13.72 9.80
C ALA A 117 -0.86 -12.78 8.64
N VAL A 118 -1.71 -12.60 7.62
CA VAL A 118 -1.51 -11.64 6.53
C VAL A 118 -1.60 -10.20 7.04
N GLU A 119 -2.66 -9.88 7.79
CA GLU A 119 -2.88 -8.57 8.40
C GLU A 119 -1.68 -8.17 9.27
N ASN A 120 -1.21 -9.09 10.11
CA ASN A 120 -0.05 -8.85 10.98
C ASN A 120 1.29 -8.72 10.23
N ARG A 121 1.39 -9.12 8.96
CA ARG A 121 2.66 -9.19 8.20
C ARG A 121 2.74 -8.24 7.03
N CYS A 122 1.66 -7.67 6.50
CA CYS A 122 1.73 -6.79 5.33
C CYS A 122 2.28 -5.41 5.73
N PRO A 123 3.47 -5.01 5.25
CA PRO A 123 4.06 -3.73 5.61
C PRO A 123 3.29 -2.53 5.05
N VAL A 124 2.52 -2.69 3.97
CA VAL A 124 1.79 -1.57 3.37
C VAL A 124 0.51 -1.25 4.14
N THR A 125 -0.25 -2.26 4.59
CA THR A 125 -1.41 -2.02 5.46
C THR A 125 -0.99 -1.44 6.80
N ASP A 126 0.13 -1.89 7.36
CA ASP A 126 0.72 -1.29 8.57
C ASP A 126 0.94 0.24 8.42
N ASN A 127 1.43 0.70 7.27
CA ASN A 127 1.59 2.13 6.98
C ASN A 127 0.26 2.90 6.82
N VAL A 128 -0.86 2.20 6.60
CA VAL A 128 -2.20 2.80 6.58
C VAL A 128 -2.78 2.86 7.98
N GLU A 129 -2.66 1.77 8.73
CA GLU A 129 -3.22 1.60 10.07
C GLU A 129 -2.50 2.46 11.12
N ASN A 130 -1.22 2.77 10.86
CA ASN A 130 -0.36 3.50 11.76
C ASN A 130 0.17 4.81 11.15
N GLU A 131 0.50 5.78 12.01
CA GLU A 131 1.14 7.02 11.59
C GLU A 131 2.65 6.84 11.39
N THR A 132 3.09 6.84 10.13
CA THR A 132 4.52 6.91 9.79
C THR A 132 4.98 8.37 9.75
N ALA A 133 6.03 8.72 10.50
CA ALA A 133 6.55 10.08 10.54
C ALA A 133 7.14 10.52 9.19
N VAL A 134 6.63 11.62 8.64
CA VAL A 134 7.10 12.20 7.37
C VAL A 134 7.74 13.56 7.60
N THR A 135 8.96 13.75 7.09
CA THR A 135 9.64 15.06 7.04
C THR A 135 9.75 15.50 5.58
N VAL A 136 9.28 16.72 5.28
CA VAL A 136 9.36 17.32 3.94
C VAL A 136 10.14 18.63 4.05
N SER A 137 11.17 18.79 3.22
CA SER A 137 11.99 20.01 3.13
C SER A 137 12.05 20.52 1.69
N VAL A 138 12.38 21.80 1.52
CA VAL A 138 12.55 22.44 0.22
C VAL A 138 13.89 23.18 0.20
N GLU A 139 14.66 22.99 -0.86
CA GLU A 139 15.86 23.78 -1.13
C GLU A 139 15.55 24.78 -2.25
N SER A 140 15.78 26.07 -1.98
CA SER A 140 15.64 27.15 -2.96
C SER A 140 17.03 27.59 -3.43
N ALA A 141 17.24 27.64 -4.75
CA ALA A 141 18.47 28.16 -5.36
C ALA A 141 18.60 29.68 -5.22
#